data_AF-A0ABD0RZK7-F1
#
_entry.id   AF-A0ABD0RZK7-F1
#
_cell.length_a   1.000
_cell.length_b   1.000
_cell.length_c   1.000
_cell.angle_alpha   90.00
_cell.angle_beta   90.00
_cell.angle_gamma   90.00
#
_symmetry.space_group_name_H-M   'P 1'
#
loop_
_entity.id
_entity.type
_entity.pdbx_description
1 polymer ?
#
loop_
_entity_poly.entity_id
_entity_poly.type
_entity_poly.pdbx_seq_one_letter_code
_entity_poly.pdbx_strand_id
1 'polypeptide(L)'
;MKMTLTGLFLFVLGLNIGETVRIHFYVPTPLTWTQASSYCSQYYTSLSTITSEEEHQKLVAATGGISFQAWIGPFRPVGNQNIWTWSNGQFFYFSKLQDPENKDVNCVYATNQNWYTNSCKNQHPFFCHYEYDVQLVMLNMTWEGALIYCRDGLMDLASATNKYELEILQNRTKPSMTDGVWTGLRFLAGKWHWMSKSFNHIPYQGSLPSCPEEPYRCGAHNKRTE
;
A
#
# COMPACT_ATOMS: atom_id res chain seq x y z
N MET A 1 28.23 -23.61 -17.91
CA MET A 1 27.34 -24.29 -18.86
C MET A 1 26.54 -23.21 -19.59
N LYS A 2 26.78 -22.97 -20.89
CA LYS A 2 26.05 -21.97 -21.68
C LYS A 2 24.66 -22.51 -21.98
N MET A 3 23.61 -21.89 -21.47
CA MET A 3 22.22 -22.18 -21.86
C MET A 3 21.79 -21.18 -22.92
N THR A 4 21.61 -21.71 -24.13
CA THR A 4 21.02 -21.08 -25.30
C THR A 4 19.56 -20.69 -25.02
N LEU A 5 19.23 -19.43 -25.29
CA LEU A 5 17.88 -18.88 -25.19
C LEU A 5 17.07 -19.31 -26.43
N THR A 6 16.19 -20.27 -26.28
CA THR A 6 15.14 -20.59 -27.26
C THR A 6 13.80 -20.49 -26.56
N GLY A 7 12.94 -19.59 -27.05
CA GLY A 7 11.54 -19.55 -26.66
C GLY A 7 11.03 -18.16 -26.28
N LEU A 8 10.95 -17.26 -27.25
CA LEU A 8 10.09 -16.08 -27.16
C LEU A 8 8.68 -16.52 -27.51
N PHE A 9 7.91 -16.92 -26.51
CA PHE A 9 6.45 -16.98 -26.52
C PHE A 9 6.02 -17.14 -25.09
N LEU A 10 5.18 -16.23 -24.59
CA LEU A 10 4.08 -16.53 -23.69
C LEU A 10 3.32 -15.23 -23.44
N PHE A 11 2.29 -15.01 -24.25
CA PHE A 11 1.14 -14.19 -23.88
C PHE A 11 0.44 -14.94 -22.74
N VAL A 12 0.98 -14.87 -21.52
CA VAL A 12 0.26 -15.34 -20.34
C VAL A 12 -0.73 -14.23 -20.03
N LEU A 13 -1.94 -14.34 -20.58
CA LEU A 13 -3.15 -13.85 -19.90
C LEU A 13 -3.33 -14.72 -18.65
N GLY A 14 -2.36 -14.66 -17.74
CA GLY A 14 -2.52 -15.05 -16.38
C GLY A 14 -3.29 -13.90 -15.77
N LEU A 15 -4.42 -14.20 -15.16
CA LEU A 15 -5.04 -13.29 -14.22
C LEU A 15 -3.98 -12.97 -13.16
N ASN A 16 -3.22 -11.90 -13.37
CA ASN A 16 -2.41 -11.27 -12.34
C ASN A 16 -3.44 -10.71 -11.37
N ILE A 17 -3.86 -11.53 -10.40
CA ILE A 17 -4.61 -11.04 -9.25
C ILE A 17 -3.58 -10.24 -8.44
N GLY A 18 -3.29 -9.01 -8.87
CA GLY A 18 -2.59 -8.06 -8.04
C GLY A 18 -3.38 -7.89 -6.75
N GLU A 19 -2.72 -7.98 -5.60
CA GLU A 19 -3.32 -7.40 -4.40
C GLU A 19 -3.03 -5.92 -4.44
N THR A 20 -4.09 -5.16 -4.28
CA THR A 20 -4.00 -3.76 -3.98
C THR A 20 -3.57 -3.62 -2.53
N VAL A 21 -2.36 -3.11 -2.32
CA VAL A 21 -1.83 -2.80 -0.99
C VAL A 21 -2.07 -1.32 -0.71
N ARG A 22 -2.64 -1.03 0.47
CA ARG A 22 -2.84 0.33 0.96
C ARG A 22 -1.96 0.61 2.17
N ILE A 23 -1.27 1.74 2.12
CA ILE A 23 -0.47 2.28 3.23
C ILE A 23 -1.16 3.54 3.72
N HIS A 24 -1.52 3.55 5.00
CA HIS A 24 -2.27 4.64 5.61
C HIS A 24 -1.36 5.62 6.34
N PHE A 25 -1.60 6.91 6.17
CA PHE A 25 -0.85 8.00 6.79
C PHE A 25 -1.79 8.90 7.58
N TYR A 26 -1.49 9.08 8.86
CA TYR A 26 -2.22 10.01 9.71
C TYR A 26 -1.73 11.44 9.47
N VAL A 27 -2.65 12.35 9.16
CA VAL A 27 -2.39 13.79 9.04
C VAL A 27 -3.09 14.49 10.20
N PRO A 28 -2.35 15.02 11.19
CA PRO A 28 -2.93 15.56 12.42
C PRO A 28 -3.61 16.93 12.22
N THR A 29 -3.38 17.60 11.10
CA THR A 29 -3.92 18.94 10.82
C THR A 29 -5.42 18.86 10.54
N PRO A 30 -6.29 19.50 11.35
CA PRO A 30 -7.73 19.42 11.14
C PRO A 30 -8.18 20.16 9.89
N LEU A 31 -8.91 19.49 9.02
CA LEU A 31 -9.48 20.06 7.79
C LEU A 31 -10.92 19.59 7.59
N THR A 32 -11.68 20.33 6.79
CA THR A 32 -12.99 19.84 6.31
C THR A 32 -12.78 18.61 5.42
N TRP A 33 -13.80 17.75 5.30
CA TRP A 33 -13.66 16.51 4.52
C TRP A 33 -13.22 16.79 3.07
N THR A 34 -13.79 17.83 2.44
CA THR A 34 -13.42 18.23 1.07
C THR A 34 -11.97 18.69 0.98
N GLN A 35 -11.49 19.50 1.94
CA GLN A 35 -10.10 19.95 1.97
C GLN A 35 -9.13 18.78 2.22
N ALA A 36 -9.47 17.87 3.12
CA ALA A 36 -8.71 16.66 3.39
C ALA A 36 -8.65 15.75 2.15
N SER A 37 -9.78 15.57 1.45
CA SER A 37 -9.85 14.84 0.18
C SER A 37 -8.93 15.45 -0.88
N SER A 38 -8.99 16.77 -1.09
CA SER A 38 -8.09 17.46 -2.02
C SER A 38 -6.62 17.33 -1.62
N TYR A 39 -6.29 17.44 -0.33
CA TYR A 39 -4.94 17.24 0.17
C TYR A 39 -4.44 15.82 -0.14
N CYS A 40 -5.25 14.80 0.16
CA CYS A 40 -4.85 13.42 -0.11
C CYS A 40 -4.72 13.12 -1.60
N SER A 41 -5.58 13.67 -2.46
CA SER A 41 -5.42 13.52 -3.92
C SER A 41 -4.22 14.27 -4.50
N GLN A 42 -3.73 15.31 -3.82
CA GLN A 42 -2.56 16.08 -4.26
C GLN A 42 -1.24 15.40 -3.89
N TYR A 43 -1.16 14.83 -2.67
CA TYR A 43 0.11 14.30 -2.13
C TYR A 43 0.14 12.77 -2.01
N TYR A 44 -1.02 12.11 -2.07
CA TYR A 44 -1.21 10.67 -1.91
C TYR A 44 -2.13 10.14 -3.03
N THR A 45 -2.76 8.97 -2.84
CA THR A 45 -3.80 8.47 -3.76
C THR A 45 -5.16 9.07 -3.42
N SER A 46 -5.66 8.88 -2.20
CA SER A 46 -6.93 9.45 -1.75
C SER A 46 -7.06 9.43 -0.22
N LEU A 47 -8.19 9.90 0.33
CA LEU A 47 -8.53 9.61 1.73
C LEU A 47 -8.61 8.10 1.94
N SER A 48 -8.21 7.62 3.12
CA SER A 48 -8.03 6.19 3.37
C SER A 48 -9.28 5.38 3.06
N THR A 49 -9.13 4.44 2.11
CA THR A 49 -10.10 3.38 1.81
C THR A 49 -9.80 2.16 2.67
N ILE A 50 -10.83 1.62 3.34
CA ILE A 50 -10.68 0.50 4.29
C ILE A 50 -11.63 -0.61 3.89
N THR A 51 -11.07 -1.77 3.63
CA THR A 51 -11.78 -2.91 3.02
C THR A 51 -11.82 -4.15 3.89
N SER A 52 -11.19 -4.12 5.06
CA SER A 52 -11.18 -5.21 6.03
C SER A 52 -10.93 -4.71 7.45
N GLU A 53 -11.19 -5.57 8.45
CA GLU A 53 -10.83 -5.30 9.84
C GLU A 53 -9.32 -5.09 10.00
N GLU A 54 -8.53 -5.87 9.26
CA GLU A 54 -7.07 -5.77 9.25
C GLU A 54 -6.60 -4.40 8.75
N GLU A 55 -7.20 -3.85 7.69
CA GLU A 55 -6.91 -2.49 7.23
C GLU A 55 -7.35 -1.43 8.24
N HIS A 56 -8.45 -1.63 8.96
CA HIS A 56 -8.87 -0.71 10.03
C HIS A 56 -7.82 -0.63 11.15
N GLN A 57 -7.24 -1.77 11.56
CA GLN A 57 -6.18 -1.79 12.57
C GLN A 57 -4.91 -1.05 12.11
N LYS A 58 -4.65 -0.97 10.80
CA LYS A 58 -3.53 -0.18 10.26
C LYS A 58 -3.69 1.32 10.53
N LEU A 59 -4.92 1.84 10.64
CA LEU A 59 -5.13 3.23 11.04
C LEU A 59 -4.64 3.48 12.47
N VAL A 60 -4.91 2.54 13.39
CA VAL A 60 -4.43 2.63 14.77
C VAL A 60 -2.90 2.63 14.80
N ALA A 61 -2.27 1.72 14.06
CA ALA A 61 -0.80 1.66 13.95
C ALA A 61 -0.22 2.96 13.35
N ALA A 62 -0.84 3.53 12.32
CA ALA A 62 -0.40 4.76 11.68
C ALA A 62 -0.43 6.01 12.59
N THR A 63 -1.16 5.94 13.70
CA THR A 63 -1.15 7.00 14.74
C THR A 63 -0.13 6.75 15.85
N GLY A 64 0.60 5.62 15.81
CA GLY A 64 1.44 5.18 16.93
C GLY A 64 0.62 4.61 18.09
N GLY A 65 -0.61 4.15 17.84
CA GLY A 65 -1.48 3.53 18.85
C GLY A 65 -2.29 4.50 19.70
N ILE A 66 -2.27 5.81 19.40
CA ILE A 66 -3.07 6.79 20.14
C ILE A 66 -4.54 6.76 19.73
N SER A 67 -5.40 7.35 20.56
CA SER A 67 -6.80 7.55 20.22
C SER A 67 -6.95 8.60 19.13
N PHE A 68 -7.87 8.39 18.19
CA PHE A 68 -8.13 9.33 17.11
C PHE A 68 -9.63 9.46 16.78
N GLN A 69 -9.96 10.61 16.21
CA GLN A 69 -11.19 10.88 15.47
C GLN A 69 -10.75 11.57 14.18
N ALA A 70 -10.83 10.87 13.05
CA ALA A 70 -10.21 11.34 11.83
C ALA A 70 -11.01 10.98 10.59
N TRP A 71 -11.06 11.87 9.61
CA TRP A 71 -11.73 11.61 8.34
C TRP A 71 -11.12 10.41 7.61
N ILE A 72 -12.01 9.62 7.01
CA ILE A 72 -11.69 8.54 6.07
C ILE A 72 -12.48 8.75 4.77
N GLY A 73 -12.23 7.90 3.76
CA GLY A 73 -12.74 8.09 2.41
C GLY A 73 -14.26 7.97 2.15
N PRO A 74 -15.13 7.35 2.98
CA PRO A 74 -16.54 7.21 2.63
C PRO A 74 -17.27 8.54 2.70
N PHE A 75 -18.06 8.80 1.67
CA PHE A 75 -18.99 9.91 1.63
C PHE A 75 -20.26 9.54 0.85
N ARG A 76 -21.31 10.35 1.01
CA ARG A 76 -22.51 10.32 0.18
C ARG A 76 -22.46 11.40 -0.88
N PRO A 77 -22.52 11.06 -2.18
CA PRO A 77 -22.57 12.05 -3.24
C PRO A 77 -23.81 12.94 -3.16
N VAL A 78 -23.65 14.21 -3.54
CA VAL A 78 -24.79 15.13 -3.69
C VAL A 78 -25.74 14.56 -4.75
N GLY A 79 -27.01 14.41 -4.41
CA GLY A 79 -28.03 13.83 -5.29
C GLY A 79 -28.20 12.31 -5.18
N ASN A 80 -27.33 11.61 -4.44
CA ASN A 80 -27.51 10.18 -4.13
C ASN A 80 -27.15 9.86 -2.68
N GLN A 81 -28.04 10.23 -1.76
CA GLN A 81 -27.88 10.02 -0.31
C GLN A 81 -28.13 8.56 0.14
N ASN A 82 -28.45 7.65 -0.78
CA ASN A 82 -28.73 6.26 -0.42
C ASN A 82 -27.49 5.37 -0.49
N ILE A 83 -26.40 5.84 -1.14
CA ILE A 83 -25.22 5.02 -1.42
C ILE A 83 -23.99 5.70 -0.83
N TRP A 84 -23.25 4.96 -0.02
CA TRP A 84 -21.90 5.33 0.41
C TRP A 84 -20.90 4.99 -0.69
N THR A 85 -19.93 5.88 -0.93
CA THR A 85 -18.89 5.70 -1.94
C THR A 85 -17.55 6.09 -1.34
N TRP A 86 -16.51 5.32 -1.64
CA TRP A 86 -15.14 5.67 -1.25
C TRP A 86 -14.60 6.80 -2.12
N SER A 87 -13.74 7.66 -1.55
CA SER A 87 -13.08 8.76 -2.26
C SER A 87 -12.21 8.32 -3.44
N ASN A 88 -11.74 7.07 -3.46
CA ASN A 88 -11.02 6.48 -4.60
C ASN A 88 -11.96 5.88 -5.67
N GLY A 89 -13.27 5.97 -5.50
CA GLY A 89 -14.27 5.44 -6.43
C GLY A 89 -14.60 3.95 -6.25
N GLN A 90 -14.01 3.26 -5.27
CA GLN A 90 -14.33 1.85 -5.00
C GLN A 90 -15.71 1.68 -4.33
N PHE A 91 -16.27 0.47 -4.46
CA PHE A 91 -17.53 0.10 -3.84
C PHE A 91 -17.42 0.01 -2.31
N PHE A 92 -18.46 0.46 -1.62
CA PHE A 92 -18.56 0.42 -0.17
C PHE A 92 -19.13 -0.92 0.33
N TYR A 93 -18.31 -1.98 0.32
CA TYR A 93 -18.74 -3.34 0.71
C TYR A 93 -18.36 -3.74 2.14
N PHE A 94 -17.33 -3.12 2.72
CA PHE A 94 -16.94 -3.29 4.12
C PHE A 94 -17.26 -2.01 4.90
N SER A 95 -17.82 -2.16 6.09
CA SER A 95 -18.22 -1.01 6.91
C SER A 95 -18.17 -1.31 8.40
N LYS A 96 -17.68 -0.34 9.17
CA LYS A 96 -17.82 -0.28 10.64
C LYS A 96 -18.69 0.90 11.09
N LEU A 97 -19.47 1.46 10.16
CA LEU A 97 -20.34 2.61 10.38
C LEU A 97 -21.51 2.23 11.29
N GLN A 98 -21.66 2.95 12.41
CA GLN A 98 -22.69 2.64 13.41
C GLN A 98 -24.06 3.19 13.06
N ASP A 99 -24.11 4.30 12.32
CA ASP A 99 -25.32 5.06 12.00
C ASP A 99 -25.48 5.27 10.48
N PRO A 100 -25.50 4.19 9.67
CA PRO A 100 -25.46 4.30 8.22
C PRO A 100 -26.71 4.94 7.61
N GLU A 101 -27.83 4.99 8.33
CA GLU A 101 -29.10 5.55 7.83
C GLU A 101 -29.26 7.05 8.06
N ASN A 102 -28.37 7.68 8.85
CA ASN A 102 -28.45 9.11 9.14
C ASN A 102 -28.15 9.93 7.87
N LYS A 103 -29.19 10.55 7.28
CA LYS A 103 -29.08 11.30 6.01
C LYS A 103 -28.72 12.78 6.19
N ASP A 104 -28.66 13.26 7.43
CA ASP A 104 -28.33 14.65 7.73
C ASP A 104 -26.82 14.94 7.58
N VAL A 105 -26.02 13.87 7.47
CA VAL A 105 -24.56 13.90 7.48
C VAL A 105 -24.01 12.95 6.42
N ASN A 106 -23.04 13.45 5.65
CA ASN A 106 -22.61 12.83 4.40
C ASN A 106 -21.15 12.41 4.38
N CYS A 107 -20.40 12.60 5.47
CA CYS A 107 -18.97 12.28 5.54
C CYS A 107 -18.68 11.41 6.76
N VAL A 108 -17.72 10.50 6.62
CA VAL A 108 -17.41 9.51 7.65
C VAL A 108 -16.04 9.76 8.27
N TYR A 109 -16.00 9.76 9.61
CA TYR A 109 -14.76 9.71 10.36
C TYR A 109 -14.62 8.36 11.07
N ALA A 110 -13.38 7.90 11.22
CA ALA A 110 -13.03 6.71 11.96
C ALA A 110 -12.55 7.06 13.37
N THR A 111 -12.81 6.14 14.28
CA THR A 111 -12.17 6.03 15.60
C THR A 111 -11.36 4.75 15.65
N ASN A 112 -10.68 4.47 16.77
CA ASN A 112 -9.93 3.22 16.95
C ASN A 112 -10.78 1.96 16.74
N GLN A 113 -12.11 2.02 16.95
CA GLN A 113 -12.98 0.84 16.91
C GLN A 113 -14.01 0.89 15.78
N ASN A 114 -14.71 2.02 15.66
CA ASN A 114 -15.89 2.17 14.81
C ASN A 114 -15.82 3.43 13.96
N TRP A 115 -16.71 3.52 12.97
CA TRP A 115 -16.88 4.70 12.13
C TRP A 115 -18.22 5.37 12.41
N TYR A 116 -18.27 6.68 12.21
CA TYR A 116 -19.44 7.51 12.47
C TYR A 116 -19.60 8.55 11.39
N THR A 117 -20.85 8.96 11.18
CA THR A 117 -21.16 10.06 10.27
C THR A 117 -20.98 11.42 10.96
N ASN A 118 -20.59 12.44 10.19
CA ASN A 118 -20.53 13.82 10.66
C ASN A 118 -20.70 14.81 9.50
N SER A 119 -20.98 16.07 9.83
CA SER A 119 -21.07 17.14 8.84
C SER A 119 -19.72 17.29 8.14
N CYS A 120 -19.72 17.24 6.80
CA CYS A 120 -18.52 17.42 5.97
C CYS A 120 -17.83 18.77 6.19
N LYS A 121 -18.55 19.75 6.77
CA LYS A 121 -18.02 21.08 7.11
C LYS A 121 -17.25 21.11 8.42
N ASN A 122 -17.38 20.08 9.26
CA ASN A 122 -16.59 19.98 10.49
C ASN A 122 -15.13 19.67 10.14
N GLN A 123 -14.24 20.10 11.02
CA GLN A 123 -12.81 19.88 10.84
C GLN A 123 -12.36 18.70 11.69
N HIS A 124 -11.67 17.76 11.07
CA HIS A 124 -11.01 16.65 11.75
C HIS A 124 -9.62 16.45 11.16
N PRO A 125 -8.67 15.92 11.94
CA PRO A 125 -7.53 15.19 11.38
C PRO A 125 -8.01 14.14 10.37
N PHE A 126 -7.12 13.58 9.56
CA PHE A 126 -7.55 12.69 8.50
C PHE A 126 -6.49 11.67 8.13
N PHE A 127 -6.92 10.56 7.53
CA PHE A 127 -6.00 9.57 6.98
C PHE A 127 -5.98 9.64 5.47
N CYS A 128 -4.78 9.77 4.89
CA CYS A 128 -4.56 9.52 3.46
C CYS A 128 -4.05 8.09 3.25
N HIS A 129 -4.14 7.58 2.04
CA HIS A 129 -3.42 6.35 1.68
C HIS A 129 -2.71 6.46 0.33
N TYR A 130 -1.62 5.71 0.19
CA TYR A 130 -1.17 5.25 -1.12
C TYR A 130 -1.84 3.93 -1.48
N GLU A 131 -2.10 3.72 -2.75
CA GLU A 131 -2.61 2.47 -3.32
C GLU A 131 -1.63 1.97 -4.38
N TYR A 132 -1.17 0.72 -4.27
CA TYR A 132 -0.32 0.11 -5.30
C TYR A 132 -0.62 -1.37 -5.46
N ASP A 133 -0.52 -1.82 -6.71
CA ASP A 133 -0.65 -3.23 -7.04
C ASP A 133 0.73 -3.88 -7.11
N VAL A 134 0.94 -4.90 -6.28
CA VAL A 134 2.18 -5.67 -6.31
C VAL A 134 2.00 -6.88 -7.23
N GLN A 135 2.89 -6.99 -8.21
CA GLN A 135 2.92 -8.11 -9.16
C GLN A 135 4.19 -8.93 -9.04
N LEU A 136 4.03 -10.25 -9.01
CA LEU A 136 5.15 -11.19 -9.10
C LEU A 136 5.53 -11.40 -10.56
N VAL A 137 6.76 -11.04 -10.92
CA VAL A 137 7.28 -11.23 -12.28
C VAL A 137 8.07 -12.53 -12.36
N MET A 138 7.60 -13.47 -13.20
CA MET A 138 8.17 -14.82 -13.34
C MET A 138 9.26 -14.90 -14.44
N LEU A 139 10.05 -13.84 -14.60
CA LEU A 139 11.15 -13.76 -15.58
C LEU A 139 12.49 -13.87 -14.86
N ASN A 140 13.38 -14.73 -15.36
CA ASN A 140 14.72 -14.86 -14.80
C ASN A 140 15.62 -13.73 -15.30
N MET A 141 16.11 -12.90 -14.38
CA MET A 141 16.91 -11.72 -14.67
C MET A 141 17.94 -11.47 -13.57
N THR A 142 18.98 -10.71 -13.88
CA THR A 142 19.83 -10.09 -12.83
C THR A 142 19.01 -9.06 -12.06
N TRP A 143 19.47 -8.68 -10.87
CA TRP A 143 18.79 -7.63 -10.09
C TRP A 143 18.71 -6.31 -10.87
N GLU A 144 19.78 -5.91 -11.57
CA GLU A 144 19.79 -4.72 -12.43
C GLU A 144 18.80 -4.85 -13.58
N GLY A 145 18.70 -6.05 -14.19
CA GLY A 145 17.74 -6.33 -15.25
C GLY A 145 16.30 -6.21 -14.76
N ALA A 146 16.00 -6.76 -13.57
CA ALA A 146 14.68 -6.66 -12.95
C ALA A 146 14.32 -5.20 -12.60
N LEU A 147 15.27 -4.42 -12.08
CA LEU A 147 15.07 -3.00 -11.80
C LEU A 147 14.71 -2.21 -13.06
N ILE A 148 15.44 -2.43 -14.16
CA ILE A 148 15.18 -1.77 -15.44
C ILE A 148 13.82 -2.20 -15.98
N TYR A 149 13.53 -3.49 -15.96
CA TYR A 149 12.26 -4.05 -16.44
C TYR A 149 11.05 -3.44 -15.73
N CYS A 150 11.03 -3.41 -14.40
CA CYS A 150 9.93 -2.81 -13.65
C CYS A 150 9.75 -1.32 -13.96
N ARG A 151 10.85 -0.59 -14.12
CA ARG A 151 10.82 0.87 -14.38
C ARG A 151 10.36 1.24 -15.78
N ASP A 152 10.64 0.39 -16.76
CA ASP A 152 10.16 0.59 -18.14
C ASP A 152 8.63 0.49 -18.22
N GLY A 153 8.02 -0.34 -17.36
CA GLY A 153 6.57 -0.48 -17.21
C GLY A 153 5.90 0.55 -16.31
N LEU A 154 6.55 1.67 -15.96
CA LEU A 154 6.09 2.67 -14.98
C LEU A 154 5.87 2.13 -13.56
N MET A 155 6.42 0.96 -13.24
CA MET A 155 6.48 0.38 -11.89
C MET A 155 7.88 0.58 -11.28
N ASP A 156 8.13 0.00 -10.12
CA ASP A 156 9.48 -0.13 -9.56
C ASP A 156 9.60 -1.49 -8.87
N LEU A 157 10.82 -1.90 -8.49
CA LEU A 157 10.96 -3.10 -7.66
C LEU A 157 10.26 -2.88 -6.33
N ALA A 158 9.51 -3.91 -5.90
CA ALA A 158 8.70 -3.87 -4.70
C ALA A 158 9.55 -3.47 -3.49
N SER A 159 9.05 -2.51 -2.72
CA SER A 159 9.69 -1.99 -1.52
C SER A 159 8.72 -2.06 -0.36
N ALA A 160 9.24 -2.19 0.85
CA ALA A 160 8.46 -2.15 2.08
C ALA A 160 8.93 -0.97 2.94
N THR A 161 7.98 -0.30 3.58
CA THR A 161 8.23 0.79 4.55
C THR A 161 7.98 0.34 5.99
N ASN A 162 7.40 -0.86 6.18
CA ASN A 162 7.18 -1.48 7.49
C ASN A 162 7.15 -3.01 7.37
N LYS A 163 7.12 -3.69 8.52
CA LYS A 163 7.11 -5.16 8.57
C LYS A 163 5.89 -5.78 7.87
N TYR A 164 4.74 -5.15 7.97
CA TYR A 164 3.50 -5.67 7.38
C TYR A 164 3.55 -5.69 5.85
N GLU A 165 4.01 -4.61 5.23
CA GLU A 165 4.25 -4.58 3.79
C GLU A 165 5.24 -5.66 3.37
N LEU A 166 6.30 -5.85 4.16
CA LEU A 166 7.26 -6.92 3.91
C LEU A 166 6.56 -8.31 3.95
N GLU A 167 5.71 -8.57 4.93
CA GLU A 167 4.92 -9.82 5.03
C GLU A 167 4.00 -10.03 3.81
N ILE A 168 3.37 -8.97 3.28
CA ILE A 168 2.60 -9.06 2.02
C ILE A 168 3.52 -9.44 0.87
N LEU A 169 4.66 -8.76 0.71
CA LEU A 169 5.62 -9.05 -0.36
C LEU A 169 6.07 -10.52 -0.28
N GLN A 170 6.42 -11.00 0.91
CA GLN A 170 6.81 -12.38 1.17
C GLN A 170 5.71 -13.37 0.78
N ASN A 171 4.47 -13.15 1.25
CA ASN A 171 3.31 -13.96 0.88
C ASN A 171 3.10 -14.01 -0.64
N ARG A 172 3.30 -12.90 -1.33
CA ARG A 172 3.16 -12.77 -2.79
C ARG A 172 4.24 -13.51 -3.56
N THR A 173 5.39 -13.77 -2.96
CA THR A 173 6.45 -14.56 -3.59
C THR A 173 6.20 -16.06 -3.53
N LYS A 174 5.29 -16.55 -2.67
CA LYS A 174 5.05 -18.00 -2.46
C LYS A 174 4.88 -18.79 -3.77
N PRO A 175 4.10 -18.31 -4.77
CA PRO A 175 3.94 -19.01 -6.06
C PRO A 175 5.20 -19.07 -6.93
N SER A 176 6.27 -18.35 -6.61
CA SER A 176 7.51 -18.36 -7.40
C SER A 176 8.11 -19.77 -7.52
N MET A 177 8.73 -20.07 -8.65
CA MET A 177 9.44 -21.33 -8.89
C MET A 177 10.89 -21.31 -8.38
N THR A 178 11.41 -20.13 -8.01
CA THR A 178 12.80 -19.95 -7.55
C THR A 178 12.87 -19.87 -6.04
N ASP A 179 14.05 -20.11 -5.47
CA ASP A 179 14.27 -19.98 -4.03
C ASP A 179 14.31 -18.52 -3.58
N GLY A 180 14.67 -17.60 -4.49
CA GLY A 180 14.76 -16.17 -4.23
C GLY A 180 13.97 -15.35 -5.23
N VAL A 181 13.33 -14.28 -4.76
CA VAL A 181 12.66 -13.27 -5.59
C VAL A 181 13.29 -11.90 -5.32
N TRP A 182 13.71 -11.21 -6.38
CA TRP A 182 14.32 -9.89 -6.25
C TRP A 182 13.34 -8.87 -5.68
N THR A 183 13.85 -8.04 -4.76
CA THR A 183 13.12 -6.91 -4.18
C THR A 183 13.85 -5.61 -4.51
N GLY A 184 13.25 -4.47 -4.17
CA GLY A 184 13.88 -3.16 -4.29
C GLY A 184 15.04 -2.93 -3.31
N LEU A 185 15.33 -3.87 -2.40
CA LEU A 185 16.35 -3.71 -1.38
C LEU A 185 17.76 -3.84 -1.98
N ARG A 186 18.64 -2.87 -1.70
CA ARG A 186 20.03 -2.83 -2.19
C ARG A 186 20.99 -2.33 -1.12
N PHE A 187 22.14 -2.97 -0.98
CA PHE A 187 23.19 -2.58 -0.05
C PHE A 187 24.17 -1.62 -0.73
N LEU A 188 24.19 -0.37 -0.27
CA LEU A 188 25.03 0.71 -0.80
C LEU A 188 25.66 1.49 0.35
N ALA A 189 26.93 1.85 0.22
CA ALA A 189 27.64 2.68 1.21
C ALA A 189 27.50 2.19 2.67
N GLY A 190 27.56 0.86 2.88
CA GLY A 190 27.52 0.25 4.21
C GLY A 190 26.14 0.14 4.85
N LYS A 191 25.06 0.39 4.09
CA LYS A 191 23.67 0.30 4.58
C LYS A 191 22.71 -0.19 3.51
N TRP A 192 21.59 -0.76 3.95
CA TRP A 192 20.50 -1.15 3.07
C TRP A 192 19.61 0.03 2.69
N HIS A 193 19.15 0.01 1.44
CA HIS A 193 18.28 1.01 0.86
C HIS A 193 17.18 0.35 0.02
N TRP A 194 15.94 0.79 0.21
CA TRP A 194 14.88 0.51 -0.74
C TRP A 194 15.00 1.45 -1.94
N MET A 195 15.08 0.89 -3.14
CA MET A 195 15.36 1.63 -4.36
C MET A 195 14.10 2.17 -5.07
N SER A 196 12.90 1.99 -4.48
CA SER A 196 11.64 2.50 -5.02
C SER A 196 11.64 4.03 -5.09
N LYS A 197 11.32 4.59 -6.26
CA LYS A 197 11.14 6.04 -6.44
C LYS A 197 9.97 6.59 -5.62
N SER A 198 8.88 5.82 -5.48
CA SER A 198 7.66 6.27 -4.82
C SER A 198 7.78 6.34 -3.30
N PHE A 199 8.62 5.48 -2.71
CA PHE A 199 8.74 5.34 -1.26
C PHE A 199 10.12 5.71 -0.70
N ASN A 200 11.02 6.25 -1.52
CA ASN A 200 12.37 6.64 -1.08
C ASN A 200 12.40 7.67 0.08
N HIS A 201 11.32 8.44 0.23
CA HIS A 201 11.16 9.45 1.27
C HIS A 201 10.60 8.88 2.59
N ILE A 202 10.14 7.62 2.59
CA ILE A 202 9.54 6.97 3.76
C ILE A 202 10.57 5.98 4.33
N PRO A 203 11.12 6.23 5.54
CA PRO A 203 12.09 5.32 6.13
C PRO A 203 11.43 4.00 6.52
N TYR A 204 12.14 2.90 6.34
CA TYR A 204 11.69 1.59 6.78
C TYR A 204 11.59 1.52 8.31
N GLN A 205 10.42 1.13 8.80
CA GLN A 205 10.12 0.93 10.22
C GLN A 205 10.26 -0.56 10.55
N GLY A 206 11.49 -0.97 10.87
CA GLY A 206 11.83 -2.34 11.22
C GLY A 206 13.35 -2.57 11.25
N SER A 207 13.75 -3.82 11.48
CA SER A 207 15.16 -4.22 11.42
C SER A 207 15.47 -4.84 10.08
N LEU A 208 16.53 -4.36 9.43
CA LEU A 208 17.12 -4.98 8.23
C LEU A 208 18.43 -5.69 8.63
N PRO A 209 18.90 -6.69 7.86
CA PRO A 209 20.18 -7.35 8.13
C PRO A 209 21.35 -6.35 8.18
N SER A 210 22.36 -6.56 9.01
CA SER A 210 23.47 -5.61 9.15
C SER A 210 24.34 -5.49 7.89
N CYS A 211 24.58 -6.60 7.18
CA CYS A 211 25.28 -6.65 5.90
C CYS A 211 24.82 -7.86 5.08
N PRO A 212 24.92 -7.82 3.74
CA PRO A 212 24.70 -9.02 2.94
C PRO A 212 25.89 -9.98 3.06
N GLU A 213 25.64 -11.27 2.86
CA GLU A 213 26.70 -12.25 2.65
C GLU A 213 27.42 -11.95 1.33
N GLU A 214 28.75 -11.97 1.31
CA GLU A 214 29.47 -11.84 0.04
C GLU A 214 29.14 -13.01 -0.90
N PRO A 215 28.97 -12.76 -2.22
CA PRO A 215 29.16 -11.51 -2.96
C PRO A 215 27.87 -10.67 -3.13
N TYR A 216 26.80 -10.98 -2.40
CA TYR A 216 25.49 -10.38 -2.62
C TYR A 216 25.48 -8.93 -2.14
N ARG A 217 24.89 -8.03 -2.94
CA ARG A 217 24.62 -6.64 -2.55
C ARG A 217 23.18 -6.24 -2.84
N CYS A 218 22.37 -7.21 -3.24
CA CYS A 218 21.00 -7.05 -3.67
C CYS A 218 20.14 -7.93 -2.79
N GLY A 219 19.02 -7.39 -2.31
CA GLY A 219 18.10 -8.12 -1.46
C GLY A 219 17.12 -8.92 -2.30
N ALA A 220 17.15 -10.23 -2.12
CA ALA A 220 16.08 -11.12 -2.53
C ALA A 220 15.39 -11.65 -1.27
N HIS A 221 14.07 -11.81 -1.32
CA HIS A 221 13.40 -12.61 -0.32
C HIS A 221 13.64 -14.09 -0.63
N ASN A 222 14.24 -14.81 0.32
CA ASN A 222 14.57 -16.22 0.21
C ASN A 222 13.50 -17.08 0.88
N LYS A 223 12.78 -17.84 0.07
CA LYS A 223 11.63 -18.66 0.52
C LYS A 223 12.02 -19.93 1.26
N ARG A 224 13.31 -20.27 1.34
CA ARG A 224 13.80 -21.48 2.05
C ARG A 224 14.21 -21.20 3.49
N THR A 225 14.59 -19.96 3.79
CA THR A 225 15.20 -19.58 5.07
C THR A 225 14.32 -18.64 5.89
N GLU A 226 13.23 -18.15 5.30
CA GLU A 226 12.23 -17.25 5.89
C GLU A 226 10.83 -17.79 5.60
#